data_AF-A0A9P7J6A5-F1
#
_entry.id   AF-A0A9P7J6A5-F1
#
_cell.length_a   1.000
_cell.length_b   1.000
_cell.length_c   1.000
_cell.angle_alpha   90.00
_cell.angle_beta   90.00
_cell.angle_gamma   90.00
#
_symmetry.space_group_name_H-M   'P 1'
#
loop_
_entity.id
_entity.type
_entity.pdbx_description
1 polymer ?
#
loop_
_entity_poly.entity_id
_entity_poly.type
_entity_poly.pdbx_seq_one_letter_code
_entity_poly.pdbx_strand_id
1 'polypeptide(L)'
;LQVNYESMVDWRQHTDYLRCNPQFFNALRFDCAFIQTKKEVIVGRLLLLFECPVGNNIFPPALIHPYDAPTGARLQKDKHLNLFRVRAKPRAQAEFFLIRSIIRGALLVHDENLDYFIVDTVNMDMFLRVKEM
;
A
#
# COMPACT_ATOMS: atom_id res chain seq x y z
N LEU A 1 3.53 11.86 4.96
CA LEU A 1 2.17 11.62 5.48
C LEU A 1 2.28 10.76 6.73
N GLN A 2 1.70 11.22 7.84
CA GLN A 2 1.58 10.43 9.07
C GLN A 2 0.26 9.65 9.01
N VAL A 3 0.33 8.32 9.18
CA VAL A 3 -0.84 7.43 9.19
C VAL A 3 -0.88 6.73 10.54
N ASN A 4 -1.91 7.02 11.34
CA ASN A 4 -2.15 6.32 12.59
C ASN A 4 -3.09 5.15 12.32
N TYR A 5 -2.75 3.98 12.85
CA TYR A 5 -3.57 2.77 12.68
C TYR A 5 -3.55 1.95 13.96
N GLU A 6 -4.65 1.24 14.22
CA GLU A 6 -4.72 0.26 15.29
C GLU A 6 -4.16 -1.07 14.79
N SER A 7 -3.18 -1.64 15.49
CA SER A 7 -2.65 -2.94 15.11
C SER A 7 -3.60 -4.06 15.49
N MET A 8 -3.78 -5.01 14.58
CA MET A 8 -4.51 -6.27 14.78
C MET A 8 -3.79 -7.26 15.70
N VAL A 9 -2.53 -7.00 16.06
CA VAL A 9 -1.73 -7.88 16.92
C VAL A 9 -1.90 -7.52 18.40
N ASP A 10 -1.77 -6.25 18.73
CA ASP A 10 -1.74 -5.77 20.11
C ASP A 10 -2.87 -4.79 20.47
N TRP A 11 -3.72 -4.44 19.49
CA TRP A 11 -4.79 -3.44 19.60
C TRP A 11 -4.32 -2.08 20.10
N ARG A 12 -3.06 -1.75 19.82
CA ARG A 12 -2.48 -0.43 20.13
C ARG A 12 -2.41 0.42 18.88
N GLN A 13 -2.43 1.73 19.08
CA GLN A 13 -2.20 2.67 17.99
C GLN A 13 -0.70 2.72 17.66
N HIS A 14 -0.39 2.50 16.39
CA HIS A 14 0.93 2.67 15.79
C HIS A 14 0.87 3.76 14.72
N THR A 15 2.04 4.25 14.30
CA THR A 15 2.15 5.34 13.34
C THR A 15 3.16 5.00 12.26
N ASP A 16 2.69 5.01 11.00
CA ASP A 16 3.54 4.91 9.82
C ASP A 16 3.78 6.28 9.18
N TYR A 17 4.99 6.51 8.69
CA TYR A 17 5.38 7.73 7.98
C TYR A 17 5.63 7.43 6.51
N LEU A 18 4.64 7.72 5.66
CA LEU A 18 4.69 7.48 4.22
C LEU A 18 5.29 8.67 3.46
N ARG A 19 6.12 8.38 2.47
CA ARG A 19 6.82 9.35 1.61
C ARG A 19 6.52 9.09 0.13
N CYS A 20 6.47 10.18 -0.63
CA CYS A 20 6.33 10.16 -2.10
C CYS A 20 7.23 11.22 -2.74
N ASN A 21 8.51 11.22 -2.34
CA ASN A 21 9.47 12.23 -2.75
C ASN A 21 10.19 11.81 -4.05
N PRO A 22 10.06 12.56 -5.15
CA PRO A 22 10.76 12.27 -6.40
C PRO A 22 12.28 12.53 -6.34
N GLN A 23 12.78 13.24 -5.32
CA GLN A 23 14.20 13.58 -5.18
C GLN A 23 14.69 13.31 -3.75
N PHE A 24 14.49 12.09 -3.28
CA PHE A 24 15.01 11.64 -1.98
C PHE A 24 16.45 11.16 -2.15
N PHE A 25 17.44 11.98 -1.77
CA PHE A 25 18.87 11.69 -1.97
C PHE A 25 19.20 11.31 -3.43
N ASN A 26 18.68 12.07 -4.40
CA ASN A 26 18.81 11.82 -5.84
C ASN A 26 18.20 10.50 -6.33
N ALA A 27 17.32 9.88 -5.53
CA ALA A 27 16.55 8.71 -5.90
C ALA A 27 15.05 8.94 -5.71
N LEU A 28 14.25 8.22 -6.49
CA LEU A 28 12.80 8.19 -6.33
C LEU A 28 12.45 7.39 -5.08
N ARG A 29 11.69 7.98 -4.15
CA ARG A 29 11.15 7.27 -2.99
C ARG A 29 9.64 7.40 -2.91
N PHE A 30 8.97 6.32 -3.24
CA PHE A 30 7.52 6.17 -3.18
C PHE A 30 7.19 4.96 -2.32
N ASP A 31 6.72 5.21 -1.11
CA ASP A 31 6.36 4.16 -0.16
C ASP A 31 5.01 3.51 -0.57
N CYS A 32 4.81 2.25 -0.19
CA CYS A 32 3.56 1.53 -0.43
C CYS A 32 2.66 1.52 0.80
N ALA A 33 1.37 1.28 0.60
CA ALA A 33 0.38 1.30 1.66
C ALA A 33 -0.79 0.35 1.37
N PHE A 34 -1.44 -0.13 2.43
CA PHE A 34 -2.75 -0.76 2.37
C PHE A 34 -3.84 0.30 2.27
N ILE A 35 -4.82 0.07 1.40
CA ILE A 35 -5.84 1.04 1.04
C ILE A 35 -7.20 0.36 1.11
N GLN A 36 -8.08 0.94 1.92
CA GLN A 36 -9.47 0.54 1.99
C GLN A 36 -10.24 1.07 0.77
N THR A 37 -10.68 0.16 -0.10
CA THR A 37 -11.66 0.47 -1.14
C THR A 37 -13.07 0.19 -0.65
N LYS A 38 -14.08 0.44 -1.49
CA LYS A 38 -15.48 0.10 -1.17
C LYS A 38 -15.73 -1.42 -1.10
N LYS A 39 -14.89 -2.23 -1.74
CA LYS A 39 -15.10 -3.68 -1.89
C LYS A 39 -14.11 -4.49 -1.07
N GLU A 40 -12.83 -4.11 -1.17
CA GLU A 40 -11.71 -4.90 -0.66
C GLU A 40 -10.56 -3.99 -0.20
N VAL A 41 -9.58 -4.58 0.48
CA VAL A 41 -8.32 -3.93 0.79
C VAL A 41 -7.33 -4.23 -0.33
N ILE A 42 -6.70 -3.20 -0.87
CA ILE A 42 -5.65 -3.35 -1.88
C ILE A 42 -4.33 -2.78 -1.35
N VAL A 43 -3.22 -3.18 -1.98
CA VAL A 43 -1.94 -2.48 -1.81
C VAL A 43 -1.74 -1.52 -2.96
N GLY A 44 -1.16 -0.36 -2.69
CA GLY A 44 -0.77 0.58 -3.72
C GLY A 44 0.48 1.38 -3.34
N ARG A 45 1.17 1.90 -4.35
CA ARG A 45 2.32 2.80 -4.19
C ARG A 45 1.87 4.25 -4.22
N LEU A 46 2.22 5.02 -3.21
CA LEU A 46 1.89 6.43 -3.11
C LEU A 46 2.77 7.26 -4.04
N LEU A 47 2.17 7.97 -5.00
CA LEU A 47 2.89 8.71 -6.03
C LEU A 47 2.90 10.22 -5.79
N LEU A 48 1.76 10.75 -5.34
CA LEU A 48 1.58 12.18 -5.13
C LEU A 48 0.57 12.40 -4.01
N LEU A 49 0.81 13.44 -3.22
CA LEU A 49 -0.12 13.98 -2.25
C LEU A 49 -0.34 15.45 -2.57
N PHE A 50 -1.59 15.90 -2.52
CA PHE A 50 -1.92 17.30 -2.69
C PHE A 50 -3.21 17.63 -1.95
N GLU A 51 -3.43 18.91 -1.71
CA GLU A 51 -4.67 19.42 -1.13
C GLU A 51 -5.61 19.87 -2.24
N CYS A 52 -6.87 19.47 -2.17
CA CYS A 52 -7.93 19.90 -3.08
C CYS A 52 -8.99 20.68 -2.29
N PRO A 53 -8.95 22.02 -2.34
CA PRO A 53 -9.98 22.85 -1.71
C PRO A 53 -11.29 22.76 -2.51
N VAL A 54 -12.39 22.42 -1.83
CA VAL A 54 -13.75 22.37 -2.40
C VAL A 54 -14.68 23.15 -1.47
N GLY A 55 -15.05 24.35 -1.90
CA GLY A 55 -15.75 25.32 -1.03
C GLY A 55 -14.88 25.68 0.17
N ASN A 56 -15.42 25.52 1.38
CA ASN A 56 -14.69 25.78 2.64
C ASN A 56 -13.96 24.55 3.19
N ASN A 57 -13.97 23.42 2.49
CA ASN A 57 -13.39 22.18 2.95
C ASN A 57 -12.12 21.84 2.16
N ILE A 58 -11.10 21.32 2.84
CA ILE A 58 -9.91 20.76 2.20
C ILE A 58 -10.07 19.24 2.16
N PHE A 59 -10.06 18.69 0.96
CA PHE A 59 -10.02 17.25 0.73
C PHE A 59 -8.62 16.91 0.25
N PRO A 60 -7.81 16.16 1.00
CA PRO A 60 -6.48 15.80 0.54
C PRO A 60 -6.52 14.44 -0.16
N PRO A 61 -6.53 14.40 -1.51
CA PRO A 61 -6.35 13.18 -2.27
C PRO A 61 -4.88 12.75 -2.34
N ALA A 62 -4.72 11.46 -2.56
CA ALA A 62 -3.47 10.80 -2.89
C ALA A 62 -3.61 10.16 -4.28
N LEU A 63 -2.65 10.40 -5.16
CA LEU A 63 -2.52 9.60 -6.38
C LEU A 63 -1.76 8.33 -6.02
N ILE A 64 -2.38 7.19 -6.23
CA ILE A 64 -1.84 5.89 -5.89
C ILE A 64 -1.79 5.02 -7.13
N HIS A 65 -0.67 4.30 -7.30
CA HIS A 65 -0.54 3.23 -8.28
C HIS A 65 -0.98 1.90 -7.64
N PRO A 66 -2.09 1.26 -8.06
CA PRO A 66 -2.59 0.03 -7.44
C PRO A 66 -1.78 -1.23 -7.82
N TYR A 67 -1.71 -2.18 -6.89
CA TYR A 67 -0.97 -3.45 -6.99
C TYR A 67 -1.91 -4.68 -6.95
N ASP A 68 -3.15 -4.49 -7.37
CA ASP A 68 -4.24 -5.48 -7.42
C ASP A 68 -4.41 -6.11 -8.81
N ALA A 69 -3.40 -6.04 -9.69
CA ALA A 69 -3.46 -6.76 -10.97
C ALA A 69 -3.40 -8.29 -10.74
N PRO A 70 -4.05 -9.10 -11.59
CA PRO A 70 -4.01 -10.55 -11.44
C PRO A 70 -2.59 -11.12 -11.51
N THR A 71 -2.17 -11.83 -10.46
CA THR A 71 -0.89 -12.56 -10.38
C THR A 71 -0.96 -13.95 -11.02
N GLY A 72 -2.17 -14.45 -11.28
CA GLY A 72 -2.42 -15.84 -11.70
C GLY A 72 -2.49 -16.81 -10.52
N ALA A 73 -2.35 -18.10 -10.80
CA ALA A 73 -2.43 -19.13 -9.76
C ALA A 73 -1.23 -19.06 -8.79
N ARG A 74 -1.51 -19.10 -7.49
CA ARG A 74 -0.49 -19.08 -6.44
C ARG A 74 0.40 -20.33 -6.53
N LEU A 75 1.72 -20.11 -6.64
CA LEU A 75 2.70 -21.20 -6.78
C LEU A 75 2.79 -22.02 -5.49
N GLN A 76 3.18 -23.29 -5.62
CA GLN A 76 3.34 -24.18 -4.45
C GLN A 76 4.34 -23.63 -3.43
N LYS A 77 5.46 -23.05 -3.90
CA LYS A 77 6.45 -22.39 -3.03
C LYS A 77 5.83 -21.24 -2.24
N ASP A 78 4.95 -20.44 -2.86
CA ASP A 78 4.33 -19.30 -2.21
C ASP A 78 3.34 -19.77 -1.13
N LYS A 79 2.69 -20.92 -1.33
CA LYS A 79 1.84 -21.55 -0.31
C LYS A 79 2.68 -22.10 0.84
N HIS A 80 3.74 -22.85 0.56
CA HIS A 80 4.61 -23.43 1.60
C HIS A 80 5.30 -22.37 2.46
N LEU A 81 5.72 -21.26 1.86
CA LEU A 81 6.44 -20.18 2.55
C LEU A 81 5.53 -19.04 3.01
N ASN A 82 4.21 -19.17 2.85
CA ASN A 82 3.23 -18.11 3.10
C ASN A 82 3.56 -16.77 2.42
N LEU A 83 4.21 -16.79 1.26
CA LEU A 83 4.50 -15.59 0.49
C LEU A 83 3.21 -15.07 -0.13
N PHE A 84 3.00 -13.76 -0.03
CA PHE A 84 1.87 -13.08 -0.63
C PHE A 84 2.35 -12.18 -1.78
N ARG A 85 1.90 -12.51 -3.00
CA ARG A 85 2.26 -11.79 -4.23
C ARG A 85 1.20 -10.75 -4.55
N VAL A 86 1.67 -9.59 -4.97
CA VAL A 86 0.86 -8.51 -5.53
C VAL A 86 1.49 -8.05 -6.83
N ARG A 87 0.69 -7.57 -7.79
CA ARG A 87 1.18 -7.13 -9.10
C ARG A 87 0.69 -5.73 -9.40
N ALA A 88 1.62 -4.87 -9.77
CA ALA A 88 1.30 -3.52 -10.20
C ALA A 88 0.39 -3.54 -11.45
N LYS A 89 -0.68 -2.74 -11.44
CA LYS A 89 -1.42 -2.42 -12.67
C LYS A 89 -0.53 -1.63 -13.65
N PRO A 90 -0.90 -1.47 -14.92
CA PRO A 90 -0.25 -0.48 -15.78
C PRO A 90 -0.22 0.90 -15.12
N ARG A 91 0.90 1.61 -15.19
CA ARG A 91 1.09 2.89 -14.47
C ARG A 91 0.07 3.98 -14.82
N ALA A 92 -0.52 3.89 -16.02
CA ALA A 92 -1.60 4.75 -16.50
C ALA A 92 -2.93 4.53 -15.75
N GLN A 93 -3.09 3.40 -15.06
CA GLN A 93 -4.23 3.09 -14.19
C GLN A 93 -3.98 3.51 -12.74
N ALA A 94 -3.20 4.58 -12.53
CA ALA A 94 -3.10 5.20 -11.22
C ALA A 94 -4.42 5.93 -10.90
N GLU A 95 -4.87 5.83 -9.67
CA GLU A 95 -6.18 6.30 -9.24
C GLU A 95 -6.06 7.22 -8.02
N PHE A 96 -7.05 8.09 -7.84
CA PHE A 96 -7.11 8.97 -6.68
C PHE A 96 -7.86 8.31 -5.54
N PHE A 97 -7.24 8.29 -4.38
CA PHE A 97 -7.85 7.87 -3.12
C PHE A 97 -7.80 9.02 -2.13
N LEU A 98 -8.76 9.07 -1.22
CA LEU A 98 -8.67 10.02 -0.11
C LEU A 98 -7.64 9.48 0.88
N ILE A 99 -6.84 10.36 1.48
CA ILE A 99 -5.80 9.94 2.44
C ILE A 99 -6.39 9.09 3.58
N ARG A 100 -7.63 9.37 4.00
CA ARG A 100 -8.34 8.58 5.02
C ARG A 100 -8.62 7.12 4.63
N SER A 101 -8.50 6.77 3.35
CA SER A 101 -8.60 5.39 2.88
C SER A 101 -7.31 4.61 3.08
N ILE A 102 -6.19 5.29 3.37
CA ILE A 102 -4.93 4.62 3.68
C ILE A 102 -5.04 4.05 5.10
N ILE A 103 -4.93 2.73 5.19
CA ILE A 103 -5.00 2.00 6.45
C ILE A 103 -3.66 2.12 7.17
N ARG A 104 -2.57 1.73 6.50
CA ARG A 104 -1.20 1.76 7.02
C ARG A 104 -0.18 1.59 5.89
N GLY A 105 1.11 1.77 6.20
CA GLY A 105 2.21 1.47 5.29
C GLY A 105 2.38 -0.02 5.01
N ALA A 106 2.96 -0.32 3.85
CA ALA A 106 3.29 -1.66 3.42
C ALA A 106 4.71 -1.70 2.84
N LEU A 107 5.46 -2.75 3.19
CA LEU A 107 6.77 -3.01 2.59
C LEU A 107 6.62 -4.02 1.45
N LEU A 108 7.04 -3.62 0.25
CA LEU A 108 7.05 -4.49 -0.93
C LEU A 108 8.48 -4.75 -1.41
N VAL A 109 8.75 -6.00 -1.78
CA VAL A 109 10.02 -6.40 -2.42
C VAL A 109 9.72 -6.93 -3.81
N HIS A 110 10.44 -6.43 -4.81
CA HIS A 110 10.29 -6.82 -6.21
C HIS A 110 10.79 -8.25 -6.45
N ASP A 111 9.99 -9.08 -7.12
CA ASP A 111 10.37 -10.37 -7.69
C ASP A 111 10.72 -10.18 -9.17
N GLU A 112 11.59 -11.02 -9.73
CA GLU A 112 12.08 -10.85 -11.11
C GLU A 112 10.96 -10.90 -12.17
N ASN A 113 9.80 -11.48 -11.84
CA ASN A 113 8.67 -11.70 -12.74
C ASN A 113 7.56 -10.63 -12.66
N LEU A 114 7.93 -9.34 -12.51
CA LEU A 114 7.03 -8.17 -12.41
C LEU A 114 6.13 -8.13 -11.14
N ASP A 115 6.15 -9.19 -10.35
CA ASP A 115 5.43 -9.31 -9.10
C ASP A 115 6.20 -8.65 -7.96
N TYR A 116 5.49 -8.41 -6.87
CA TYR A 116 6.06 -7.94 -5.62
C TYR A 116 5.56 -8.84 -4.50
N PHE A 117 6.37 -9.00 -3.47
CA PHE A 117 5.96 -9.66 -2.24
C PHE A 117 5.70 -8.65 -1.14
N ILE A 118 4.60 -8.86 -0.41
CA ILE A 118 4.38 -8.17 0.86
C ILE A 118 5.31 -8.80 1.89
N VAL A 119 6.13 -7.96 2.53
CA VAL A 119 7.10 -8.39 3.54
C VAL A 119 6.62 -7.99 4.91
N ASP A 120 6.50 -8.99 5.78
CA ASP A 120 6.10 -8.82 7.17
C ASP A 120 7.20 -9.29 8.13
N THR A 121 8.31 -8.57 8.14
CA THR A 121 9.46 -8.91 9.00
C THR A 121 9.50 -8.11 10.29
N VAL A 122 8.68 -7.07 10.43
CA VAL A 122 8.74 -6.12 11.56
C VAL A 122 7.43 -6.05 12.35
N ASN A 123 6.27 -6.35 11.75
CA ASN A 123 5.00 -6.40 12.49
C ASN A 123 3.95 -7.34 11.88
N MET A 124 3.70 -8.48 12.54
CA MET A 124 2.76 -9.55 12.13
C MET A 124 1.34 -9.09 11.70
N ASP A 125 1.02 -7.83 11.99
CA ASP A 125 -0.12 -7.08 11.49
C ASP A 125 -0.27 -7.08 9.95
N MET A 126 0.82 -7.04 9.17
CA MET A 126 0.69 -7.01 7.70
C MET A 126 0.07 -8.31 7.17
N PHE A 127 0.50 -9.48 7.67
CA PHE A 127 -0.10 -10.75 7.28
C PHE A 127 -1.54 -10.94 7.78
N LEU A 128 -1.92 -10.32 8.90
CA LEU A 128 -3.32 -10.33 9.33
C LEU A 128 -4.19 -9.55 8.35
N ARG A 129 -3.74 -8.38 7.90
CA ARG A 129 -4.45 -7.57 6.90
C ARG A 129 -4.50 -8.21 5.52
N VAL A 130 -3.46 -8.94 5.15
CA VAL A 130 -3.46 -9.75 3.92
C VAL A 130 -4.59 -10.77 3.89
N LYS A 131 -5.04 -11.28 5.05
CA LYS A 131 -6.20 -12.19 5.11
C LYS A 131 -7.54 -11.47 4.90
N GLU A 132 -7.56 -10.15 5.00
CA GLU A 132 -8.73 -9.30 4.72
C GLU A 132 -8.76 -8.76 3.29
N MET A 133 -7.70 -9.04 2.50
CA MET A 133 -7.65 -8.80 1.06
C MET A 133 -8.32 -9.94 0.31
#